data_AF-A0A2T4U1B2-F1
#
_entry.id   AF-A0A2T4U1B2-F1
#
_cell.length_a   1.000
_cell.length_b   1.000
_cell.length_c   1.000
_cell.angle_alpha   90.00
_cell.angle_beta   90.00
_cell.angle_gamma   90.00
#
_symmetry.space_group_name_H-M   'P 1'
#
loop_
_entity.id
_entity.type
_entity.pdbx_description
1 polymer ?
#
loop_
_entity_poly.entity_id
_entity_poly.type
_entity_poly.pdbx_seq_one_letter_code
_entity_poly.pdbx_strand_id
1 'polypeptide(L)'
;MQTRVVVRVLIVGVFMAVAIGPLTADQVKATDAATPSSSQIAAAASGEAWVTKTVTACDKKKTVIVEGYRAGEVLPQEKARQVAKLLMALMKYCDYQVIARLPQQETTVYLSIEGQPFVEMQEVEQKLPILLVQGVLPTEREKRVWAAEQKRMIEEGYKLFHSSALGTNGISCDMCHPDASNTHPETYPKFQTQLKTVALLRDQINWCIENPLEGKKLSGDDPEMKALEAYIYSARSGKSLEPGKH
;
A
#
# COMPACT_ATOMS: atom_id res chain seq x y z
N MET A 1 45.43 33.32 -34.94
CA MET A 1 45.18 32.54 -33.71
C MET A 1 44.01 31.61 -34.03
N GLN A 2 44.23 30.37 -34.49
CA GLN A 2 44.48 29.15 -33.67
C GLN A 2 43.44 29.05 -32.53
N THR A 3 42.59 28.02 -32.39
CA THR A 3 42.71 26.60 -32.80
C THR A 3 41.32 25.95 -32.74
N ARG A 4 40.91 25.20 -33.79
CA ARG A 4 39.91 24.12 -33.67
C ARG A 4 40.67 22.82 -33.56
N VAL A 5 40.52 22.12 -32.43
CA VAL A 5 41.12 20.80 -32.22
C VAL A 5 40.24 19.76 -32.90
N VAL A 6 40.76 19.14 -33.96
CA VAL A 6 40.22 17.92 -34.57
C VAL A 6 41.11 16.78 -34.13
N VAL A 7 40.60 15.87 -33.30
CA VAL A 7 41.29 14.62 -32.97
C VAL A 7 40.87 13.56 -33.98
N ARG A 8 41.80 13.22 -34.90
CA ARG A 8 41.73 12.04 -35.76
C ARG A 8 42.26 10.84 -34.98
N VAL A 9 41.41 9.86 -34.71
CA VAL A 9 41.86 8.54 -34.23
C VAL A 9 42.18 7.67 -35.44
N LEU A 10 43.46 7.32 -35.57
CA LEU A 10 43.98 6.34 -36.53
C LEU A 10 43.59 4.93 -36.04
N ILE A 11 42.71 4.26 -36.79
CA ILE A 11 42.46 2.82 -36.63
C ILE A 11 43.36 2.11 -37.66
N VAL A 12 44.44 1.49 -37.18
CA VAL A 12 45.23 0.54 -37.97
C VAL A 12 44.50 -0.79 -37.93
N GLY A 13 44.00 -1.21 -39.08
CA GLY A 13 43.34 -2.50 -39.28
C GLY A 13 44.34 -3.65 -39.32
N VAL A 14 43.94 -4.77 -38.71
CA VAL A 14 44.41 -6.10 -39.08
C VAL A 14 43.16 -6.88 -39.49
N PHE A 15 42.97 -7.03 -40.79
CA PHE A 15 41.97 -7.91 -41.40
C PHE A 15 42.56 -9.32 -41.49
N MET A 16 41.95 -10.29 -40.80
CA MET A 16 42.04 -11.70 -41.18
C MET A 16 40.61 -12.17 -41.41
N ALA A 17 40.25 -12.33 -42.69
CA ALA A 17 38.95 -12.83 -43.11
C ALA A 17 38.98 -14.37 -43.11
N VAL A 18 38.17 -15.00 -42.27
CA VAL A 18 37.76 -16.39 -42.41
C VAL A 18 36.27 -16.38 -42.74
N ALA A 19 35.93 -16.82 -43.94
CA ALA A 19 34.57 -16.99 -44.41
C ALA A 19 34.00 -18.30 -43.87
N ILE A 20 32.85 -18.26 -43.18
CA ILE A 20 32.05 -19.46 -42.88
C ILE A 20 30.56 -19.10 -43.03
N GLY A 21 29.86 -19.89 -43.84
CA GLY A 21 28.47 -19.73 -44.26
C GLY A 21 27.42 -20.09 -43.20
N PRO A 22 26.14 -20.20 -43.58
CA PRO A 22 25.02 -20.28 -42.64
C PRO A 22 24.98 -21.62 -41.91
N LEU A 23 24.82 -21.56 -40.59
CA LEU A 23 24.65 -22.70 -39.69
C LEU A 23 23.29 -23.36 -39.91
N THR A 24 23.30 -24.57 -40.47
CA THR A 24 22.18 -25.49 -40.50
C THR A 24 22.00 -26.17 -39.14
N ALA A 25 20.73 -26.47 -38.83
CA ALA A 25 20.27 -27.16 -37.64
C ALA A 25 20.99 -28.49 -37.40
N ASP A 26 21.69 -28.60 -36.28
CA ASP A 26 21.67 -29.78 -35.42
C ASP A 26 22.37 -29.45 -34.10
N GLN A 27 22.04 -30.21 -33.05
CA GLN A 27 22.56 -30.13 -31.66
C GLN A 27 21.72 -29.32 -30.64
N VAL A 28 20.47 -29.74 -30.43
CA VAL A 28 19.87 -29.75 -29.08
C VAL A 28 19.61 -31.22 -28.73
N LYS A 29 20.45 -31.78 -27.87
CA LYS A 29 20.33 -33.15 -27.38
C LYS A 29 19.41 -33.15 -26.16
N ALA A 30 18.15 -33.52 -26.35
CA ALA A 30 17.24 -33.87 -25.27
C ALA A 30 17.74 -35.18 -24.62
N THR A 31 17.91 -35.17 -23.30
CA THR A 31 18.18 -36.38 -22.52
C THR A 31 16.86 -36.96 -22.05
N ASP A 32 16.52 -38.15 -22.56
CA ASP A 32 15.43 -39.00 -22.09
C ASP A 32 15.73 -39.52 -20.68
N ALA A 33 15.11 -38.91 -19.67
CA ALA A 33 14.96 -39.52 -18.34
C ALA A 33 13.55 -40.11 -18.25
N ALA A 34 13.49 -41.44 -18.21
CA ALA A 34 12.28 -42.24 -18.18
C ALA A 34 11.34 -41.85 -17.03
N THR A 35 10.07 -41.65 -17.37
CA THR A 35 8.95 -41.43 -16.45
C THR A 35 8.71 -42.69 -15.59
N PRO A 36 8.70 -42.61 -14.25
CA PRO A 36 8.25 -43.73 -13.43
C PRO A 36 6.74 -43.90 -13.58
N SER A 37 6.29 -45.12 -13.83
CA SER A 37 4.88 -45.48 -14.00
C SER A 37 4.05 -45.25 -12.72
N SER A 38 2.79 -44.90 -12.91
CA SER A 38 1.78 -44.44 -11.95
C SER A 38 1.36 -45.41 -10.83
N SER A 39 2.10 -46.49 -10.56
CA SER A 39 1.73 -47.50 -9.57
C SER A 39 2.67 -47.59 -8.35
N GLN A 40 3.70 -46.73 -8.24
CA GLN A 40 4.68 -46.79 -7.14
C GLN A 40 4.67 -45.57 -6.19
N ILE A 41 3.73 -44.64 -6.32
CA ILE A 41 3.60 -43.47 -5.40
C ILE A 41 2.67 -43.76 -4.20
N ALA A 42 1.96 -44.89 -4.20
CA ALA A 42 0.96 -45.20 -3.17
C ALA A 42 1.52 -46.08 -2.04
N ALA A 43 2.53 -45.61 -1.29
CA ALA A 43 2.89 -46.22 0.00
C ALA A 43 3.81 -45.34 0.87
N ALA A 44 3.35 -44.15 1.30
CA ALA A 44 3.77 -43.50 2.55
C ALA A 44 3.12 -42.10 2.70
N ALA A 45 1.85 -42.04 3.12
CA ALA A 45 1.23 -40.78 3.54
C ALA A 45 0.20 -41.02 4.64
N SER A 46 0.68 -41.33 5.84
CA SER A 46 -0.13 -41.27 7.06
C SER A 46 -0.16 -39.84 7.60
N GLY A 47 -1.33 -39.21 7.54
CA GLY A 47 -1.85 -38.35 8.62
C GLY A 47 -1.48 -36.87 8.62
N GLU A 48 -2.15 -36.09 7.76
CA GLU A 48 -2.70 -34.73 7.94
C GLU A 48 -2.60 -33.95 6.61
N ALA A 49 -3.76 -33.52 6.09
CA ALA A 49 -3.82 -32.83 4.80
C ALA A 49 -3.19 -31.43 4.91
N TRP A 50 -2.03 -31.26 4.28
CA TRP A 50 -1.43 -29.95 4.05
C TRP A 50 -2.35 -29.13 3.15
N VAL A 51 -2.74 -27.94 3.62
CA VAL A 51 -3.64 -27.01 2.92
C VAL A 51 -2.84 -25.83 2.39
N THR A 52 -3.25 -25.29 1.25
CA THR A 52 -2.73 -24.05 0.69
C THR A 52 -3.48 -22.85 1.26
N LYS A 53 -2.74 -21.82 1.67
CA LYS A 53 -3.32 -20.54 2.12
C LYS A 53 -3.03 -19.47 1.09
N THR A 54 -4.06 -18.73 0.70
CA THR A 54 -3.96 -17.68 -0.30
C THR A 54 -4.09 -16.32 0.38
N VAL A 55 -3.09 -15.46 0.19
CA VAL A 55 -3.09 -14.08 0.68
C VAL A 55 -3.13 -13.14 -0.51
N THR A 56 -4.18 -12.33 -0.59
CA THR A 56 -4.43 -11.41 -1.72
C THR A 56 -4.25 -9.96 -1.28
N ALA A 57 -3.60 -9.15 -2.11
CA ALA A 57 -3.46 -7.71 -1.87
C ALA A 57 -4.81 -6.97 -2.00
N CYS A 58 -4.87 -5.74 -1.50
CA CYS A 58 -6.06 -4.87 -1.59
C CYS A 58 -6.53 -4.61 -3.03
N ASP A 59 -5.63 -4.73 -4.02
CA ASP A 59 -5.93 -4.55 -5.45
C ASP A 59 -6.65 -5.75 -6.10
N LYS A 60 -6.83 -6.86 -5.36
CA LYS A 60 -7.37 -8.15 -5.83
C LYS A 60 -6.61 -8.81 -6.99
N LYS A 61 -5.49 -8.24 -7.46
CA LYS A 61 -4.72 -8.73 -8.60
C LYS A 61 -3.45 -9.47 -8.17
N LYS A 62 -2.90 -9.19 -7.00
CA LYS A 62 -1.67 -9.82 -6.50
C LYS A 62 -1.98 -10.86 -5.44
N THR A 63 -1.42 -12.05 -5.61
CA THR A 63 -1.71 -13.20 -4.76
C THR A 63 -0.45 -13.95 -4.39
N VAL A 64 -0.31 -14.29 -3.11
CA VAL A 64 0.72 -15.19 -2.60
C VAL A 64 0.05 -16.49 -2.15
N ILE A 65 0.44 -17.60 -2.77
CA ILE A 65 0.04 -18.96 -2.41
C ILE A 65 1.12 -19.51 -1.48
N VAL A 66 0.71 -19.85 -0.27
CA VAL A 66 1.61 -20.36 0.76
C VAL A 66 1.28 -21.82 1.03
N GLU A 67 2.28 -22.69 0.90
CA GLU A 67 2.11 -24.13 1.06
C GLU A 67 2.61 -24.65 2.42
N GLY A 68 2.11 -25.82 2.81
CA GLY A 68 2.54 -26.51 4.02
C GLY A 68 1.92 -25.95 5.31
N TYR A 69 0.59 -25.87 5.38
CA TYR A 69 -0.15 -25.52 6.60
C TYR A 69 -1.20 -26.53 6.97
N ARG A 70 -1.53 -26.63 8.25
CA ARG A 70 -2.73 -27.35 8.70
C ARG A 70 -3.96 -26.43 8.61
N ALA A 71 -5.12 -26.99 8.33
CA ALA A 71 -6.37 -26.23 8.29
C ALA A 71 -6.61 -25.51 9.63
N GLY A 72 -6.80 -24.18 9.61
CA GLY A 72 -7.04 -23.36 10.80
C GLY A 72 -5.79 -22.87 11.53
N GLU A 73 -4.59 -23.23 11.08
CA GLU A 73 -3.34 -22.79 11.70
C GLU A 73 -3.01 -21.32 11.38
N VAL A 74 -2.56 -20.58 12.40
CA VAL A 74 -2.03 -19.21 12.22
C VAL A 74 -0.62 -19.32 11.64
N LEU A 75 -0.33 -18.52 10.61
CA LEU A 75 1.00 -18.47 10.01
C LEU A 75 2.06 -18.14 11.08
N PRO A 76 3.15 -18.93 11.20
CA PRO A 76 4.30 -18.57 12.03
C PRO A 76 4.82 -17.17 11.67
N GLN A 77 5.23 -16.38 12.67
CA GLN A 77 5.56 -14.95 12.50
C GLN A 77 6.60 -14.71 11.40
N GLU A 78 7.61 -15.56 11.29
CA GLU A 78 8.65 -15.46 10.27
C GLU A 78 8.09 -15.63 8.86
N LYS A 79 7.29 -16.68 8.66
CA LYS A 79 6.65 -16.97 7.37
C LYS A 79 5.60 -15.92 7.01
N ALA A 80 4.88 -15.39 8.00
CA ALA A 80 3.99 -14.24 7.82
C ALA A 80 4.75 -12.98 7.35
N ARG A 81 5.93 -12.70 7.91
CA ARG A 81 6.80 -11.60 7.46
C ARG A 81 7.31 -11.82 6.04
N GLN A 82 7.67 -13.04 5.67
CA GLN A 82 8.09 -13.38 4.30
C GLN A 82 6.94 -13.17 3.32
N VAL A 83 5.73 -13.64 3.65
CA VAL A 83 4.52 -13.41 2.83
C VAL A 83 4.25 -11.92 2.68
N ALA A 84 4.35 -11.13 3.76
CA ALA A 84 4.17 -9.68 3.69
C ALA A 84 5.24 -9.00 2.80
N LYS A 85 6.52 -9.35 2.96
CA LYS A 85 7.62 -8.83 2.12
C LYS A 85 7.40 -9.17 0.65
N LEU A 86 7.00 -10.40 0.38
CA LEU A 86 6.72 -10.88 -0.97
C LEU A 86 5.53 -10.13 -1.57
N LEU A 87 4.42 -10.01 -0.83
CA LEU A 87 3.25 -9.25 -1.28
C LEU A 87 3.61 -7.80 -1.59
N MET A 88 4.43 -7.15 -0.75
CA MET A 88 4.95 -5.81 -1.00
C MET A 88 5.85 -5.72 -2.23
N ALA A 89 6.66 -6.75 -2.49
CA ALA A 89 7.47 -6.82 -3.71
C ALA A 89 6.59 -6.97 -4.96
N LEU A 90 5.52 -7.77 -4.89
CA LEU A 90 4.54 -7.92 -5.96
C LEU A 90 3.79 -6.62 -6.28
N MET A 91 3.52 -5.80 -5.26
CA MET A 91 2.87 -4.50 -5.44
C MET A 91 3.68 -3.51 -6.30
N LYS A 92 4.98 -3.74 -6.52
CA LYS A 92 5.77 -2.94 -7.47
C LYS A 92 5.30 -3.11 -8.92
N TYR A 93 4.63 -4.21 -9.25
CA TYR A 93 4.15 -4.52 -10.60
C TYR A 93 2.69 -4.08 -10.73
N CYS A 94 2.48 -2.78 -10.95
CA CYS A 94 1.16 -2.13 -10.88
C CYS A 94 0.12 -2.73 -11.85
N ASP A 95 0.52 -3.08 -13.08
CA ASP A 95 -0.44 -3.44 -14.13
C ASP A 95 -0.65 -4.94 -14.33
N TYR A 96 0.26 -5.78 -13.81
CA TYR A 96 0.28 -7.21 -14.09
C TYR A 96 -0.48 -8.04 -13.06
N GLN A 97 -1.12 -9.14 -13.47
CA GLN A 97 -1.52 -10.18 -12.53
C GLN A 97 -0.26 -10.94 -12.11
N VAL A 98 0.08 -10.94 -10.83
CA VAL A 98 1.27 -11.67 -10.33
C VAL A 98 0.88 -12.63 -9.23
N ILE A 99 1.20 -13.89 -9.42
CA ILE A 99 0.98 -14.99 -8.47
C ILE A 99 2.35 -15.46 -8.02
N ALA A 100 2.62 -15.37 -6.71
CA ALA A 100 3.82 -15.94 -6.13
C ALA A 100 3.49 -17.24 -5.38
N ARG A 101 4.32 -18.27 -5.56
CA ARG A 101 4.23 -19.53 -4.81
C ARG A 101 5.42 -19.63 -3.87
N LEU A 102 5.13 -19.83 -2.58
CA LEU A 102 6.13 -20.08 -1.54
C LEU A 102 6.01 -21.56 -1.08
N PRO A 103 6.93 -22.44 -1.53
CA PRO A 103 6.89 -23.87 -1.21
C PRO A 103 7.11 -24.15 0.27
N GLN A 104 6.77 -25.37 0.69
CA GLN A 104 7.00 -25.81 2.07
C GLN A 104 8.48 -26.09 2.39
N GLN A 105 9.22 -26.61 1.41
CA GLN A 105 10.56 -27.19 1.61
C GLN A 105 11.68 -26.35 0.99
N GLU A 106 11.34 -25.26 0.29
CA GLU A 106 12.29 -24.46 -0.48
C GLU A 106 12.17 -22.98 -0.11
N THR A 107 13.30 -22.30 -0.03
CA THR A 107 13.39 -20.85 0.21
C THR A 107 13.18 -20.04 -1.07
N THR A 108 13.07 -20.72 -2.21
CA THR A 108 12.95 -20.09 -3.53
C THR A 108 11.51 -19.68 -3.80
N VAL A 109 11.33 -18.40 -4.17
CA VAL A 109 10.03 -17.87 -4.56
C VAL A 109 9.86 -18.00 -6.06
N TYR A 110 8.72 -18.58 -6.46
CA TYR A 110 8.33 -18.71 -7.85
C TYR A 110 7.28 -17.67 -8.22
N LEU A 111 7.44 -16.98 -9.37
CA LEU A 111 6.49 -15.98 -9.88
C LEU A 111 5.84 -16.40 -11.19
N SER A 112 4.53 -16.25 -11.28
CA SER A 112 3.76 -16.27 -12.53
C SER A 112 3.22 -14.86 -12.79
N ILE A 113 3.50 -14.32 -13.98
CA ILE A 113 3.06 -12.98 -14.43
C ILE A 113 2.07 -13.18 -15.57
N GLU A 114 0.86 -12.62 -15.51
CA GLU A 114 -0.18 -12.73 -16.55
C GLU A 114 -0.48 -14.17 -17.01
N GLY A 115 -0.44 -15.13 -16.08
CA GLY A 115 -0.69 -16.54 -16.38
C GLY A 115 0.47 -17.25 -17.08
N GLN A 116 1.64 -16.62 -17.21
CA GLN A 116 2.87 -17.28 -17.67
C GLN A 116 3.34 -18.34 -16.67
N PRO A 117 4.12 -19.35 -17.10
CA PRO A 117 4.71 -20.35 -16.20
C PRO A 117 5.53 -19.71 -15.07
N PHE A 118 5.60 -20.41 -13.95
CA PHE A 118 6.34 -19.96 -12.76
C PHE A 118 7.85 -19.89 -13.03
N VAL A 119 8.47 -18.74 -12.75
CA VAL A 119 9.93 -18.50 -12.90
C VAL A 119 10.56 -18.16 -11.54
N GLU A 120 11.79 -18.61 -11.31
CA GLU A 120 12.58 -18.35 -10.10
C GLU A 120 13.03 -16.87 -10.02
N MET A 121 12.85 -16.24 -8.84
CA MET A 121 13.34 -14.87 -8.60
C MET A 121 14.82 -14.86 -8.19
N GLN A 122 15.67 -14.20 -8.98
CA GLN A 122 16.97 -13.71 -8.51
C GLN A 122 16.81 -12.28 -7.95
N GLU A 123 17.37 -12.02 -6.76
CA GLU A 123 17.17 -10.81 -5.97
C GLU A 123 17.49 -9.52 -6.76
N VAL A 124 16.47 -8.72 -7.07
CA VAL A 124 16.65 -7.37 -7.62
C VAL A 124 16.48 -6.34 -6.51
N GLU A 125 17.59 -6.03 -5.87
CA GLU A 125 17.72 -4.99 -4.85
C GLU A 125 17.80 -3.61 -5.52
N GLN A 126 16.65 -2.97 -5.76
CA GLN A 126 16.62 -1.54 -6.07
C GLN A 126 15.54 -0.82 -5.25
N LYS A 127 16.02 0.15 -4.45
CA LYS A 127 15.27 1.15 -3.69
C LYS A 127 14.33 1.90 -4.63
N LEU A 128 13.04 1.96 -4.29
CA LEU A 128 12.06 2.81 -4.97
C LEU A 128 11.28 3.65 -3.95
N PRO A 129 10.98 4.92 -4.29
CA PRO A 129 10.33 5.87 -3.39
C PRO A 129 8.88 5.48 -3.12
N ILE A 130 8.47 5.73 -1.89
CA ILE A 130 7.15 5.43 -1.34
C ILE A 130 6.10 6.30 -2.05
N LEU A 131 5.25 5.69 -2.88
CA LEU A 131 3.83 6.05 -3.02
C LEU A 131 3.16 5.05 -3.95
N LEU A 132 2.19 4.29 -3.45
CA LEU A 132 0.98 3.77 -4.12
C LEU A 132 0.40 2.65 -3.26
N VAL A 133 -0.56 2.99 -2.39
CA VAL A 133 -1.26 2.02 -1.53
C VAL A 133 -2.27 1.17 -2.34
N GLN A 134 -2.53 1.49 -3.62
CA GLN A 134 -3.61 0.88 -4.42
C GLN A 134 -3.25 0.52 -5.88
N GLY A 135 -1.96 0.51 -6.25
CA GLY A 135 -1.50 -0.18 -7.46
C GLY A 135 -1.87 0.42 -8.84
N VAL A 136 -2.54 1.58 -8.92
CA VAL A 136 -2.71 2.34 -10.17
C VAL A 136 -2.70 3.84 -9.83
N LEU A 137 -2.09 4.69 -10.67
CA LEU A 137 -2.26 6.13 -10.54
C LEU A 137 -3.73 6.48 -10.78
N PRO A 138 -4.35 7.31 -9.92
CA PRO A 138 -5.76 7.62 -10.06
C PRO A 138 -6.06 8.31 -11.39
N THR A 139 -7.13 7.86 -12.04
CA THR A 139 -7.70 8.50 -13.22
C THR A 139 -8.20 9.90 -12.86
N GLU A 140 -8.31 10.78 -13.86
CA GLU A 140 -8.89 12.12 -13.66
C GLU A 140 -10.34 12.05 -13.14
N ARG A 141 -11.09 11.00 -13.50
CA ARG A 141 -12.43 10.76 -12.94
C ARG A 141 -12.36 10.48 -11.44
N GLU A 142 -11.46 9.62 -10.99
CA GLU A 142 -11.31 9.30 -9.56
C GLU A 142 -10.86 10.51 -8.76
N LYS A 143 -9.86 11.26 -9.24
CA LYS A 143 -9.44 12.52 -8.60
C LYS A 143 -10.60 13.49 -8.42
N ARG A 144 -11.48 13.62 -9.42
CA ARG A 144 -12.69 14.45 -9.32
C ARG A 144 -13.68 13.93 -8.28
N VAL A 145 -13.90 12.61 -8.23
CA VAL A 145 -14.76 12.00 -7.21
C VAL A 145 -14.20 12.25 -5.80
N TRP A 146 -12.90 12.06 -5.61
CA TRP A 146 -12.25 12.29 -4.30
C TRP A 146 -12.33 13.75 -3.89
N ALA A 147 -12.03 14.67 -4.79
CA ALA A 147 -12.15 16.11 -4.54
C ALA A 147 -13.61 16.50 -4.22
N ALA A 148 -14.58 15.93 -4.94
CA ALA A 148 -16.00 16.18 -4.69
C ALA A 148 -16.46 15.65 -3.33
N GLU A 149 -16.09 14.42 -2.97
CA GLU A 149 -16.44 13.84 -1.66
C GLU A 149 -15.76 14.58 -0.51
N GLN A 150 -14.49 14.94 -0.66
CA GLN A 150 -13.78 15.75 0.33
C GLN A 150 -14.46 17.12 0.49
N LYS A 151 -14.76 17.80 -0.61
CA LYS A 151 -15.47 19.09 -0.60
C LYS A 151 -16.84 18.96 0.08
N ARG A 152 -17.62 17.92 -0.25
CA ARG A 152 -18.93 17.67 0.38
C ARG A 152 -18.83 17.53 1.89
N MET A 153 -17.83 16.77 2.39
CA MET A 153 -17.60 16.60 3.83
C MET A 153 -17.17 17.91 4.50
N ILE A 154 -16.31 18.70 3.85
CA ILE A 154 -15.88 20.02 4.34
C ILE A 154 -17.05 20.99 4.42
N GLU A 155 -17.90 21.04 3.39
CA GLU A 155 -19.09 21.91 3.36
C GLU A 155 -20.11 21.52 4.45
N GLU A 156 -20.28 20.23 4.70
CA GLU A 156 -21.15 19.78 5.79
C GLU A 156 -20.57 20.14 7.16
N GLY A 157 -19.27 19.93 7.35
CA GLY A 157 -18.57 20.34 8.57
C GLY A 157 -18.64 21.85 8.79
N TYR A 158 -18.49 22.64 7.72
CA TYR A 158 -18.64 24.10 7.75
C TYR A 158 -20.02 24.51 8.26
N LYS A 159 -21.10 23.94 7.71
CA LYS A 159 -22.47 24.23 8.17
C LYS A 159 -22.65 23.91 9.65
N LEU A 160 -22.24 22.70 10.07
CA LEU A 160 -22.35 22.26 11.45
C LEU A 160 -21.59 23.20 12.39
N PHE A 161 -20.35 23.54 12.04
CA PHE A 161 -19.45 24.36 12.83
C PHE A 161 -19.99 25.79 13.06
N HIS A 162 -20.67 26.36 12.07
CA HIS A 162 -21.29 27.69 12.15
C HIS A 162 -22.73 27.68 12.67
N SER A 163 -23.29 26.49 12.94
CA SER A 163 -24.65 26.34 13.45
C SER A 163 -24.65 26.06 14.96
N SER A 164 -25.76 26.38 15.61
CA SER A 164 -26.02 25.98 17.00
C SER A 164 -26.63 24.58 17.13
N ALA A 165 -26.73 23.82 16.03
CA ALA A 165 -27.48 22.57 15.97
C ALA A 165 -26.92 21.44 16.84
N LEU A 166 -25.62 21.51 17.17
CA LEU A 166 -24.94 20.51 18.00
C LEU A 166 -25.14 20.75 19.51
N GLY A 167 -25.66 21.91 19.90
CA GLY A 167 -25.87 22.32 21.28
C GLY A 167 -27.33 22.54 21.63
N THR A 168 -27.59 22.88 22.89
CA THR A 168 -28.93 23.21 23.39
C THR A 168 -29.09 24.67 23.80
N ASN A 169 -27.98 25.42 23.89
CA ASN A 169 -27.94 26.79 24.41
C ASN A 169 -27.75 27.88 23.33
N GLY A 170 -27.78 27.52 22.05
CA GLY A 170 -27.69 28.46 20.93
C GLY A 170 -26.27 28.89 20.55
N ILE A 171 -25.23 28.40 21.24
CA ILE A 171 -23.83 28.66 20.91
C ILE A 171 -23.37 27.74 19.77
N SER A 172 -22.58 28.26 18.84
CA SER A 172 -21.88 27.48 17.81
C SER A 172 -20.38 27.42 18.08
N CYS A 173 -19.68 26.48 17.45
CA CYS A 173 -18.21 26.38 17.54
C CYS A 173 -17.54 27.68 17.06
N ASP A 174 -18.08 28.27 16.00
CA ASP A 174 -17.56 29.47 15.34
C ASP A 174 -17.52 30.71 16.25
N MET A 175 -18.43 30.81 17.23
CA MET A 175 -18.44 31.92 18.18
C MET A 175 -17.18 31.96 19.08
N CYS A 176 -16.55 30.81 19.34
CA CYS A 176 -15.30 30.73 20.10
C CYS A 176 -14.07 30.50 19.20
N HIS A 177 -14.27 29.86 18.06
CA HIS A 177 -13.22 29.51 17.10
C HIS A 177 -13.59 29.99 15.69
N PRO A 178 -13.59 31.32 15.42
CA PRO A 178 -13.98 31.87 14.13
C PRO A 178 -13.23 31.20 12.97
N ASP A 179 -13.93 30.66 11.99
CA ASP A 179 -13.38 29.90 10.86
C ASP A 179 -12.41 28.78 11.29
N ALA A 180 -12.74 28.07 12.36
CA ALA A 180 -11.90 27.03 12.98
C ALA A 180 -10.51 27.52 13.44
N SER A 181 -10.34 28.83 13.67
CA SER A 181 -9.10 29.39 14.20
C SER A 181 -8.74 28.83 15.58
N ASN A 182 -7.43 28.71 15.84
CA ASN A 182 -6.87 28.22 17.11
C ASN A 182 -7.31 26.82 17.56
N THR A 183 -7.89 26.02 16.66
CA THR A 183 -8.25 24.60 16.94
C THR A 183 -7.05 23.66 16.91
N HIS A 184 -6.01 24.02 16.14
CA HIS A 184 -4.73 23.30 16.00
C HIS A 184 -4.86 21.77 15.81
N PRO A 185 -5.62 21.30 14.81
CA PRO A 185 -5.77 19.87 14.52
C PRO A 185 -4.44 19.18 14.17
N GLU A 186 -3.46 19.93 13.66
CA GLU A 186 -2.13 19.47 13.30
C GLU A 186 -1.27 19.01 14.49
N THR A 187 -1.66 19.34 15.73
CA THR A 187 -0.90 18.97 16.93
C THR A 187 -1.51 17.81 17.71
N TYR A 188 -2.63 17.25 17.25
CA TYR A 188 -3.19 16.02 17.81
C TYR A 188 -2.50 14.78 17.22
N PRO A 189 -2.31 13.69 17.99
CA PRO A 189 -2.65 13.53 19.41
C PRO A 189 -1.79 14.38 20.36
N LYS A 190 -2.40 14.88 21.44
CA LYS A 190 -1.70 15.63 22.50
C LYS A 190 -2.35 15.48 23.87
N PHE A 191 -1.61 15.77 24.93
CA PHE A 191 -2.17 15.80 26.28
C PHE A 191 -3.08 17.02 26.45
N GLN A 192 -4.37 16.80 26.64
CA GLN A 192 -5.31 17.88 26.91
C GLN A 192 -5.53 18.02 28.40
N THR A 193 -5.20 19.18 28.95
CA THR A 193 -5.30 19.45 30.39
C THR A 193 -6.74 19.34 30.91
N GLN A 194 -7.73 19.74 30.09
CA GLN A 194 -9.15 19.65 30.39
C GLN A 194 -9.61 18.19 30.53
N LEU A 195 -9.03 17.30 29.71
CA LEU A 195 -9.37 15.87 29.68
C LEU A 195 -8.45 15.02 30.58
N LYS A 196 -7.32 15.59 31.04
CA LYS A 196 -6.28 14.92 31.84
C LYS A 196 -5.75 13.63 31.20
N THR A 197 -5.79 13.55 29.88
CA THR A 197 -5.32 12.41 29.10
C THR A 197 -4.81 12.87 27.73
N VAL A 198 -4.10 11.99 27.03
CA VAL A 198 -3.85 12.17 25.60
C VAL A 198 -5.18 12.06 24.86
N ALA A 199 -5.47 13.06 24.06
CA ALA A 199 -6.70 13.22 23.30
C ALA A 199 -6.40 13.24 21.80
N LEU A 200 -7.38 12.76 21.03
CA LEU A 200 -7.51 13.01 19.60
C LEU A 200 -8.36 14.26 19.35
N LEU A 201 -8.37 14.76 18.11
CA LEU A 201 -9.17 15.93 17.74
C LEU A 201 -10.66 15.74 18.11
N ARG A 202 -11.24 14.60 17.76
CA ARG A 202 -12.62 14.21 18.12
C ARG A 202 -12.94 14.26 19.61
N ASP A 203 -11.97 13.97 20.47
CA ASP A 203 -12.18 14.00 21.93
C ASP A 203 -12.35 15.44 22.39
N GLN A 204 -11.55 16.36 21.82
CA GLN A 204 -11.70 17.79 22.06
C GLN A 204 -13.01 18.34 21.45
N ILE A 205 -13.37 17.90 20.24
CA ILE A 205 -14.65 18.29 19.61
C ILE A 205 -15.81 17.89 20.53
N ASN A 206 -15.85 16.64 21.00
CA ASN A 206 -16.90 16.18 21.91
C ASN A 206 -16.88 16.93 23.25
N TRP A 207 -15.69 17.24 23.80
CA TRP A 207 -15.62 18.07 24.99
C TRP A 207 -16.23 19.46 24.77
N CYS A 208 -16.01 20.08 23.62
CA CYS A 208 -16.64 21.35 23.26
C CYS A 208 -18.17 21.23 23.11
N ILE A 209 -18.65 20.13 22.52
CA ILE A 209 -20.08 19.85 22.38
C ILE A 209 -20.73 19.68 23.76
N GLU A 210 -20.14 18.88 24.64
CA GLU A 210 -20.74 18.54 25.93
C GLU A 210 -20.69 19.70 26.94
N ASN A 211 -19.63 20.53 26.90
CA ASN A 211 -19.39 21.54 27.95
C ASN A 211 -19.88 22.94 27.51
N PRO A 212 -19.21 23.67 26.59
CA PRO A 212 -19.73 24.96 26.09
C PRO A 212 -21.09 24.92 25.41
N LEU A 213 -21.39 23.89 24.63
CA LEU A 213 -22.61 23.82 23.81
C LEU A 213 -23.78 23.11 24.53
N GLU A 214 -23.50 22.41 25.64
CA GLU A 214 -24.48 21.60 26.39
C GLU A 214 -25.22 20.60 25.49
N GLY A 215 -24.51 20.06 24.51
CA GLY A 215 -25.00 19.12 23.51
C GLY A 215 -24.77 17.66 23.88
N LYS A 216 -25.20 16.77 22.99
CA LYS A 216 -24.97 15.33 23.13
C LYS A 216 -23.69 14.92 22.41
N LYS A 217 -22.85 14.15 23.10
CA LYS A 217 -21.66 13.52 22.53
C LYS A 217 -21.96 12.77 21.22
N LEU A 218 -21.15 13.02 20.20
CA LEU A 218 -21.17 12.29 18.93
C LEU A 218 -20.30 11.04 19.02
N SER A 219 -20.73 9.98 18.33
CA SER A 219 -19.92 8.76 18.22
C SER A 219 -18.69 8.98 17.33
N GLY A 220 -17.64 8.18 17.52
CA GLY A 220 -16.42 8.31 16.68
C GLY A 220 -16.63 7.96 15.21
N ASP A 221 -17.72 7.25 14.89
CA ASP A 221 -18.11 6.90 13.52
C ASP A 221 -19.20 7.79 12.93
N ASP A 222 -19.69 8.73 13.73
CA ASP A 222 -20.77 9.64 13.36
C ASP A 222 -20.41 10.44 12.10
N PRO A 223 -21.28 10.50 11.09
CA PRO A 223 -21.07 11.34 9.92
C PRO A 223 -20.80 12.81 10.26
N GLU A 224 -21.47 13.35 11.29
CA GLU A 224 -21.28 14.75 11.73
C GLU A 224 -19.88 14.96 12.32
N MET A 225 -19.40 14.04 13.14
CA MET A 225 -18.04 14.07 13.69
C MET A 225 -16.98 14.04 12.57
N LYS A 226 -17.17 13.16 11.58
CA LYS A 226 -16.26 13.05 10.42
C LYS A 226 -16.26 14.34 9.59
N ALA A 227 -17.42 14.98 9.42
CA ALA A 227 -17.55 16.24 8.72
C ALA A 227 -16.85 17.39 9.46
N LEU A 228 -17.03 17.48 10.78
CA LEU A 228 -16.34 18.46 11.63
C LEU A 228 -14.82 18.30 11.56
N GLU A 229 -14.29 17.09 11.70
CA GLU A 229 -12.85 16.83 11.56
C GLU A 229 -12.36 17.28 10.17
N ALA A 230 -13.08 16.91 9.09
CA ALA A 230 -12.72 17.30 7.72
C ALA A 230 -12.65 18.82 7.54
N TYR A 231 -13.64 19.55 8.05
CA TYR A 231 -13.65 21.02 7.99
C TYR A 231 -12.49 21.63 8.79
N ILE A 232 -12.29 21.21 10.05
CA ILE A 232 -11.25 21.74 10.92
C ILE A 232 -9.85 21.49 10.33
N TYR A 233 -9.58 20.29 9.80
CA TYR A 233 -8.34 20.01 9.08
C TYR A 233 -8.19 20.89 7.84
N SER A 234 -9.27 21.08 7.06
CA SER A 234 -9.22 21.89 5.85
C SER A 234 -8.84 23.35 6.13
N ALA A 235 -9.37 23.94 7.21
CA ALA A 235 -9.08 25.31 7.63
C ALA A 235 -7.61 25.52 8.07
N ARG A 236 -6.90 24.43 8.38
CA ARG A 236 -5.50 24.44 8.82
C ARG A 236 -4.55 23.79 7.80
N SER A 237 -5.02 23.57 6.57
CA SER A 237 -4.21 23.01 5.49
C SER A 237 -2.91 23.79 5.28
N GLY A 238 -1.81 23.06 5.03
CA GLY A 238 -0.48 23.65 4.83
C GLY A 238 0.34 23.85 6.11
N LYS A 239 -0.22 23.59 7.29
CA LYS A 239 0.56 23.49 8.54
C LYS A 239 1.28 22.14 8.64
N SER A 240 2.47 22.14 9.24
CA SER A 240 3.19 20.90 9.52
C SER A 240 2.49 20.13 10.64
N LEU A 241 2.46 18.81 10.53
CA LEU A 241 2.01 17.96 11.65
C LEU A 241 3.05 18.02 12.76
N GLU A 242 2.62 18.39 13.96
CA GLU A 242 3.46 18.50 15.15
C GLU A 242 2.77 17.92 16.40
N PRO A 243 2.53 16.58 16.44
CA PRO A 243 1.84 15.94 17.56
C PRO A 243 2.48 16.23 18.91
N GLY A 244 1.65 16.45 19.93
CA GLY A 244 2.09 16.72 21.30
C GLY A 244 2.47 18.19 21.59
N LYS A 245 2.33 19.09 20.60
CA LYS A 245 2.48 20.54 20.82
C LYS A 245 1.18 21.21 21.25
N HIS A 246 1.34 22.32 21.99
CA HIS A 246 0.28 23.07 22.70
C HIS A 246 -0.41 22.26 23.79
#